data_AF-A0A971LJM7-F1
#
_entry.id   AF-A0A971LJM7-F1
#
_cell.length_a   1.000
_cell.length_b   1.000
_cell.length_c   1.000
_cell.angle_alpha   90.00
_cell.angle_beta   90.00
_cell.angle_gamma   90.00
#
_symmetry.space_group_name_H-M   'P 1'
#
loop_
_entity.id
_entity.type
_entity.pdbx_description
1 polymer ?
#
loop_
_entity_poly.entity_id
_entity_poly.type
_entity_poly.pdbx_seq_one_letter_code
_entity_poly.pdbx_strand_id
1 'polypeptide(L)' 'MQITDVRIRKINTEGRMKAIVSITLDDEFVIHDVRIVDGNNGLFVAMPSRKTPDGEFRD' A
#
# COMPACT_ATOMS: atom_id res chain seq x y z
N MET A 1 3.01 12.70 12.95
CA MET A 1 2.22 12.51 11.73
C MET A 1 1.06 11.57 12.03
N GLN A 2 -0.13 11.95 11.58
CA GLN A 2 -1.39 11.23 11.69
C GLN A 2 -1.92 10.90 10.30
N ILE A 3 -2.62 9.78 10.13
CA ILE A 3 -3.35 9.50 8.89
C ILE A 3 -4.70 10.22 8.99
N THR A 4 -4.95 11.16 8.08
CA THR A 4 -6.15 12.00 8.10
C THR A 4 -7.18 11.62 7.03
N ASP A 5 -6.76 11.01 5.93
CA ASP A 5 -7.66 10.44 4.90
C ASP A 5 -7.15 9.07 4.42
N VAL A 6 -8.08 8.18 4.07
CA VAL A 6 -7.78 6.85 3.54
C VAL A 6 -8.74 6.53 2.40
N ARG A 7 -8.18 6.35 1.20
CA ARG A 7 -8.94 5.99 0.00
C ARG A 7 -8.58 4.58 -0.44
N ILE A 8 -9.57 3.69 -0.48
CA ILE A 8 -9.37 2.26 -0.75
C ILE A 8 -10.04 1.88 -2.07
N ARG A 9 -9.27 1.25 -2.96
CA ARG A 9 -9.77 0.57 -4.14
C ARG A 9 -9.57 -0.94 -3.97
N LYS A 10 -10.65 -1.66 -3.69
CA LYS A 10 -10.65 -3.12 -3.58
C LYS A 10 -10.34 -3.77 -4.92
N ILE A 11 -9.58 -4.86 -4.88
CA ILE A 11 -9.23 -5.68 -6.02
C ILE A 11 -9.92 -7.03 -5.84
N ASN A 12 -10.86 -7.34 -6.74
CA ASN A 12 -11.62 -8.60 -6.71
C ASN A 12 -10.88 -9.68 -7.50
N THR A 13 -9.67 -10.01 -7.08
CA THR A 13 -8.85 -11.05 -7.73
C THR A 13 -8.39 -12.05 -6.67
N GLU A 14 -8.25 -13.32 -7.05
CA GLU A 14 -7.86 -14.42 -6.13
C GLU A 14 -6.40 -14.31 -5.63
N GLY A 15 -5.62 -13.35 -6.15
CA GLY A 15 -4.25 -13.11 -5.72
C GLY A 15 -4.10 -12.66 -4.28
N ARG A 16 -2.84 -12.56 -3.84
CA ARG A 16 -2.49 -12.06 -2.49
C ARG A 16 -2.83 -10.58 -2.31
N MET A 17 -2.85 -9.78 -3.38
CA MET A 17 -3.21 -8.36 -3.28
C MET A 17 -4.73 -8.19 -3.21
N LYS A 18 -5.24 -7.57 -2.14
CA LYS A 18 -6.67 -7.39 -1.88
C LYS A 18 -7.16 -5.96 -2.14
N ALA A 19 -6.30 -4.97 -2.02
CA ALA A 19 -6.63 -3.59 -2.33
C ALA A 19 -5.38 -2.74 -2.63
N ILE A 20 -5.59 -1.65 -3.37
CA ILE A 20 -4.67 -0.52 -3.46
C ILE A 20 -5.28 0.65 -2.67
N VAL A 21 -4.45 1.33 -1.91
CA VAL A 21 -4.81 2.36 -0.95
C VAL A 21 -3.98 3.60 -1.20
N SER A 22 -4.59 4.76 -1.00
CA SER A 22 -3.87 6.02 -0.83
C SER A 22 -4.18 6.58 0.55
N ILE A 23 -3.15 7.05 1.25
CA ILE A 23 -3.29 7.65 2.58
C ILE A 23 -2.84 9.11 2.54
N THR A 24 -3.55 9.97 3.25
CA THR A 24 -3.13 11.36 3.48
C THR A 24 -2.61 11.48 4.89
N LEU A 25 -1.46 12.13 5.05
CA LEU A 25 -0.80 12.40 6.32
C LEU A 25 -0.96 13.88 6.65
N ASP A 26 -1.45 14.15 7.86
CA ASP A 26 -1.64 15.49 8.43
C ASP A 26 -2.40 16.46 7.50
N ASP A 27 -3.31 15.96 6.66
CA ASP A 27 -4.03 16.73 5.62
C ASP A 27 -3.15 17.43 4.56
N GLU A 28 -1.86 17.11 4.54
CA GLU A 28 -0.86 17.85 3.77
C GLU A 28 -0.15 16.98 2.73
N PHE A 29 0.02 15.68 2.98
CA PHE A 29 0.85 14.82 2.14
C PHE A 29 0.19 13.50 1.80
N VAL A 30 0.05 13.19 0.51
CA VAL A 30 -0.59 11.96 0.04
C VAL A 30 0.44 10.93 -0.40
N ILE A 31 0.32 9.71 0.12
CA ILE A 31 1.07 8.54 -0.34
C ILE A 31 0.15 7.64 -1.15
N HIS A 32 0.52 7.40 -2.40
CA HIS A 32 -0.18 6.49 -3.32
C HIS A 32 0.47 5.10 -3.33
N ASP A 33 -0.25 4.12 -3.88
CA ASP A 33 0.21 2.74 -4.10
C ASP A 33 0.57 1.94 -2.84
N VAL A 34 -0.02 2.31 -1.70
CA VAL A 34 -0.04 1.45 -0.50
C VAL A 34 -0.90 0.23 -0.81
N ARG A 35 -0.48 -0.96 -0.40
CA ARG A 35 -1.18 -2.22 -0.75
C ARG A 35 -1.70 -2.92 0.48
N ILE A 36 -2.92 -3.47 0.41
CA ILE A 36 -3.40 -4.47 1.38
C ILE A 36 -3.14 -5.84 0.78
N VAL A 37 -2.36 -6.64 1.50
CA VAL A 37 -1.90 -7.96 1.05
C VAL A 37 -2.32 -9.02 2.07
N ASP A 38 -2.77 -10.15 1.56
CA ASP A 38 -3.08 -11.35 2.31
C ASP A 38 -1.83 -12.23 2.39
N GLY A 39 -1.21 -12.22 3.58
CA GLY A 39 -0.03 -13.00 3.89
C GLY A 39 -0.36 -14.26 4.68
N ASN A 40 0.66 -15.04 5.01
CA ASN A 40 0.47 -16.30 5.73
C ASN A 40 -0.13 -16.12 7.14
N ASN A 41 0.04 -14.94 7.74
CA ASN A 41 -0.47 -14.60 9.06
C ASN A 41 -1.66 -13.60 9.00
N GLY A 42 -2.35 -13.54 7.85
CA GLY A 42 -3.48 -12.65 7.62
C GLY A 42 -3.14 -11.37 6.84
N LEU A 43 -4.07 -10.43 6.87
CA LEU A 43 -3.98 -9.18 6.11
C LEU A 43 -2.94 -8.23 6.73
N PHE A 44 -2.10 -7.64 5.88
CA PHE A 44 -1.15 -6.61 6.28
C PHE A 44 -1.06 -5.50 5.22
N VAL A 45 -0.48 -4.36 5.63
CA VAL A 45 -0.24 -3.21 4.77
C VAL A 45 1.21 -3.25 4.28
N ALA A 46 1.39 -3.21 2.97
CA ALA A 46 2.70 -3.12 2.33
C ALA A 46 2.91 -1.70 1.78
N MET A 47 4.08 -1.13 2.06
CA MET A 47 4.45 0.19 1.57
C MET A 47 4.65 0.18 0.04
N PRO A 48 4.57 1.35 -0.61
CA PRO A 48 4.87 1.47 -2.03
C PRO A 48 6.34 1.13 -2.25
N SER A 49 6.61 0.06 -3.00
CA SER A 49 7.97 -0.40 -3.25
C SER A 49 8.38 -0.06 -4.67
N ARG A 50 9.58 0.48 -4.86
CA ARG A 50 10.18 0.72 -6.16
C ARG A 50 11.36 -0.20 -6.38
N LYS A 51 11.47 -0.72 -7.61
CA LYS A 51 12.63 -1.50 -8.04
C LYS A 51 13.75 -0.56 -8.45
N THR A 52 14.93 -0.69 -7.85
CA THR A 52 16.13 0.06 -8.22
C THR A 52 16.72 -0.48 -9.52
N PRO A 53 17.60 0.28 -10.22
CA PRO A 53 18.33 -0.22 -11.39
C PRO A 53 19.11 -1.51 -11.10
N ASP A 54 19.60 -1.65 -9.87
CA ASP A 54 20.37 -2.82 -9.41
C ASP A 54 19.48 -4.05 -9.11
N GLY A 55 18.16 -3.90 -9.23
CA GLY A 55 17.19 -4.99 -9.09
C GLY A 55 16.65 -5.21 -7.68
N GLU A 56 17.14 -4.47 -6.69
CA GLU A 56 16.62 -4.48 -5.32
C GLU A 56 15.27 -3.75 -5.24
N PHE A 57 14.43 -4.14 -4.29
CA PHE A 57 13.21 -3.42 -3.96
C PHE A 57 13.45 -2.56 -2.72
N ARG A 58 13.04 -1.30 -2.80
CA ARG A 58 13.09 -0.37 -1.67
C ARG A 58 11.74 0.31 -1.50
N ASP A 59 11.34 0.41 -0.26
CA ASP A 59 10.14 1.09 0.22
C ASP A 59 10.51 2.50 0.67
#